data_AF-A0A3A0D4L3-F1
#
_entry.id   AF-A0A3A0D4L3-F1
#
_cell.length_a   1.000
_cell.length_b   1.000
_cell.length_c   1.000
_cell.angle_alpha   90.00
_cell.angle_beta   90.00
_cell.angle_gamma   90.00
#
_symmetry.space_group_name_H-M   'P 1'
#
loop_
_entity.id
_entity.type
_entity.pdbx_description
1 polymer ?
#
loop_
_entity_poly.entity_id
_entity_poly.type
_entity_poly.pdbx_seq_one_letter_code
_entity_poly.pdbx_strand_id
1 'polypeptide(L)'
;MREIKAGLDAMKKAYPNFAEICAREAFAPADVPCVADEIAEAEKSAATGFGLPDRLVLPAVRRKREAARRRIELMKRRGEIRIGMPRVLNMYSMAPWFMAYFQSLGIRAANLVWSDYTSEELYKEGAKRGAIDPCFPSKIGIPHVHNLLYHKHTAKQPLHYIFFPMIDCLPTFLDNIQSSRACPTVTATPEAVKAAFTKESDLFAEHGLAYLDTFVNFSEPELLARQMFAEFSDKLGLSPEENARACRVAWNHYDGFYADLRRQAREQLDRLEAKNEVGVVLLTRPYHHDPGVCHEIPDEFQKLGIPVFTMDVLPRDPDLLERLFGEEVRRGEFASPMSIEDAWKNAYSENTNRKVWAAKFAARHPNLVALELSSFKCGHDAPIYSVIEEIIETSGTPYFCFKDIDENKPTGSIKIRVETIAYFLRRHREKLVMRQAKMARIEARLAELERELRARHGTVHDAAATLDHGARHGSVERGAVVGV
;
A
#
# COMPACT_ATOMS: atom_id res chain seq x y z
N MET A 1 -9.79 25.31 23.83
CA MET A 1 -9.77 23.93 23.28
C MET A 1 -10.35 23.83 21.87
N ARG A 2 -11.55 24.37 21.57
CA ARG A 2 -12.14 24.30 20.21
C ARG A 2 -11.31 25.02 19.13
N GLU A 3 -10.78 26.20 19.42
CA GLU A 3 -9.92 26.96 18.48
C GLU A 3 -8.57 26.26 18.24
N ILE A 4 -7.96 25.72 19.29
CA ILE A 4 -6.71 24.92 19.18
C ILE A 4 -6.94 23.69 18.30
N LYS A 5 -8.06 22.99 18.48
CA LYS A 5 -8.45 21.84 17.65
C LYS A 5 -8.66 22.26 16.19
N ALA A 6 -9.38 23.35 15.95
CA ALA A 6 -9.60 23.86 14.59
C ALA A 6 -8.29 24.23 13.89
N GLY A 7 -7.34 24.83 14.61
CA GLY A 7 -6.00 25.13 14.09
C GLY A 7 -5.20 23.87 13.74
N LEU A 8 -5.24 22.84 14.60
CA LEU A 8 -4.61 21.55 14.33
C LEU A 8 -5.22 20.84 13.13
N ASP A 9 -6.55 20.82 13.02
CA ASP A 9 -7.26 20.19 11.90
C ASP A 9 -6.95 20.91 10.58
N ALA A 10 -6.87 22.25 10.60
CA ALA A 10 -6.46 23.04 9.43
C ALA A 10 -5.01 22.75 9.02
N MET A 11 -4.09 22.61 9.99
CA MET A 11 -2.71 22.23 9.73
C MET A 11 -2.62 20.82 9.13
N LYS A 12 -3.31 19.83 9.70
CA LYS A 12 -3.34 18.46 9.17
C LYS A 12 -3.90 18.39 7.76
N LYS A 13 -4.90 19.20 7.44
CA LYS A 13 -5.45 19.33 6.09
C LYS A 13 -4.47 20.01 5.12
N ALA A 14 -3.72 20.99 5.61
CA ALA A 14 -2.71 21.68 4.81
C ALA A 14 -1.44 20.84 4.62
N TYR A 15 -1.06 19.99 5.57
CA TYR A 15 0.17 19.21 5.50
C TYR A 15 -0.15 17.76 5.88
N PRO A 16 -0.81 17.01 4.99
CA PRO A 16 -1.23 15.66 5.31
C PRO A 16 -0.04 14.75 5.59
N ASN A 17 -0.19 13.94 6.63
CA ASN A 17 0.68 12.81 6.91
C ASN A 17 0.00 11.55 6.36
N PHE A 18 0.38 11.12 5.15
CA PHE A 18 -0.20 9.94 4.53
C PHE A 18 0.14 8.64 5.29
N ALA A 19 1.16 8.61 6.15
CA ALA A 19 1.39 7.46 7.03
C ALA A 19 0.29 7.35 8.09
N GLU A 20 -0.05 8.46 8.77
CA GLU A 20 -1.18 8.51 9.73
C GLU A 20 -2.52 8.20 9.03
N ILE A 21 -2.75 8.79 7.86
CA ILE A 21 -3.98 8.57 7.09
C ILE A 21 -4.08 7.08 6.70
N CYS A 22 -3.05 6.49 6.11
CA CYS A 22 -3.06 5.06 5.77
C CYS A 22 -3.25 4.18 7.02
N ALA A 23 -2.57 4.50 8.12
CA ALA A 23 -2.68 3.75 9.38
C ALA A 23 -4.09 3.77 9.98
N ARG A 24 -4.83 4.86 9.79
CA ARG A 24 -6.21 4.99 10.25
C ARG A 24 -7.18 4.35 9.27
N GLU A 25 -7.15 4.77 8.02
CA GLU A 25 -8.14 4.41 6.99
C GLU A 25 -8.06 2.92 6.62
N ALA A 26 -6.87 2.31 6.65
CA ALA A 26 -6.72 0.90 6.27
C ALA A 26 -7.53 -0.09 7.14
N PHE A 27 -7.87 0.32 8.36
CA PHE A 27 -8.59 -0.50 9.34
C PHE A 27 -10.00 0.05 9.65
N ALA A 28 -10.45 1.06 8.89
CA ALA A 28 -11.79 1.60 9.02
C ALA A 28 -12.84 0.60 8.50
N PRO A 29 -14.12 0.70 8.94
CA PRO A 29 -15.23 0.02 8.28
C PRO A 29 -15.19 0.24 6.77
N ALA A 30 -15.51 -0.81 6.02
CA ALA A 30 -15.42 -0.78 4.56
C ALA A 30 -16.74 -0.32 3.94
N ASP A 31 -17.84 -0.40 4.70
CA ASP A 31 -19.19 -0.02 4.32
C ASP A 31 -19.65 -0.62 2.98
N VAL A 32 -19.21 -1.86 2.72
CA VAL A 32 -19.53 -2.62 1.50
C VAL A 32 -20.86 -3.35 1.62
N PRO A 33 -21.57 -3.59 0.50
CA PRO A 33 -22.80 -4.36 0.53
C PRO A 33 -22.56 -5.80 0.99
N CYS A 34 -23.51 -6.32 1.77
CA CYS A 34 -23.55 -7.73 2.10
C CYS A 34 -23.96 -8.53 0.86
N VAL A 35 -23.14 -9.53 0.49
CA VAL A 35 -23.36 -10.44 -0.67
C VAL A 35 -23.57 -11.89 -0.23
N ALA A 36 -23.81 -12.08 1.07
CA ALA A 36 -24.15 -13.37 1.65
C ALA A 36 -25.38 -13.98 0.96
N ASP A 37 -25.42 -15.30 0.87
CA ASP A 37 -26.61 -15.99 0.35
C ASP A 37 -27.82 -15.70 1.25
N GLU A 38 -29.02 -15.61 0.65
CA GLU A 38 -30.23 -15.41 1.42
C GLU A 38 -30.56 -16.65 2.26
N ILE A 39 -30.72 -16.45 3.58
CA ILE A 39 -31.06 -17.53 4.51
C ILE A 39 -32.40 -18.18 4.12
N ALA A 40 -33.39 -17.37 3.70
CA ALA A 40 -34.71 -17.87 3.31
C ALA A 40 -34.64 -18.78 2.06
N GLU A 41 -33.79 -18.43 1.09
CA GLU A 41 -33.57 -19.26 -0.11
C GLU A 41 -32.80 -20.54 0.20
N ALA A 42 -31.81 -20.45 1.11
CA ALA A 42 -31.09 -21.62 1.61
C ALA A 42 -32.03 -22.58 2.37
N GLU A 43 -32.94 -22.05 3.19
CA GLU A 43 -33.96 -22.83 3.92
C GLU A 43 -34.95 -23.51 2.96
N LYS A 44 -35.45 -22.79 1.95
CA LYS A 44 -36.32 -23.36 0.91
C LYS A 44 -35.63 -24.48 0.13
N SER A 45 -34.38 -24.25 -0.27
CA SER A 45 -33.57 -25.25 -0.99
C SER A 45 -33.31 -26.49 -0.13
N ALA A 46 -33.08 -26.33 1.18
CA ALA A 46 -32.91 -27.43 2.13
C ALA A 46 -34.22 -28.23 2.37
N ALA A 47 -35.38 -27.60 2.21
CA ALA A 47 -36.70 -28.22 2.38
C ALA A 47 -37.17 -29.03 1.16
N THR A 48 -36.55 -28.86 -0.01
CA THR A 48 -36.94 -29.60 -1.23
C THR A 48 -36.80 -31.12 -1.07
N GLY A 49 -37.94 -31.80 -1.21
CA GLY A 49 -38.18 -33.22 -0.99
C GLY A 49 -39.62 -33.37 -0.51
N PHE A 50 -40.28 -34.51 -0.76
CA PHE A 50 -41.72 -34.76 -0.54
C PHE A 50 -42.24 -34.63 0.92
N GLY A 51 -41.65 -33.80 1.79
CA GLY A 51 -42.01 -33.69 3.20
C GLY A 51 -41.72 -34.94 4.02
N LEU A 52 -41.02 -35.92 3.43
CA LEU A 52 -40.72 -37.21 4.05
C LEU A 52 -39.82 -37.01 5.29
N PRO A 53 -40.18 -37.62 6.44
CA PRO A 53 -39.35 -37.67 7.64
C PRO A 53 -37.93 -38.13 7.33
N ASP A 54 -36.93 -37.60 8.06
CA ASP A 54 -35.50 -37.93 7.83
C ASP A 54 -35.18 -39.43 7.97
N ARG A 55 -36.07 -40.22 8.60
CA ARG A 55 -35.98 -41.69 8.68
C ARG A 55 -36.33 -42.42 7.38
N LEU A 56 -37.03 -41.76 6.45
CA LEU A 56 -37.58 -42.34 5.22
C LEU A 56 -36.86 -41.88 3.95
N VAL A 57 -35.78 -41.09 4.08
CA VAL A 57 -34.93 -40.62 2.97
C VAL A 57 -33.61 -41.36 2.94
N LEU A 58 -33.05 -41.52 1.73
CA LEU A 58 -31.74 -42.15 1.52
C LEU A 58 -30.64 -41.47 2.36
N PRO A 59 -29.66 -42.22 2.89
CA PRO A 59 -28.58 -41.67 3.74
C PRO A 59 -27.84 -40.47 3.11
N ALA A 60 -27.62 -40.48 1.80
CA ALA A 60 -26.99 -39.38 1.08
C ALA A 60 -27.82 -38.08 1.13
N VAL A 61 -29.15 -38.19 1.00
CA VAL A 61 -30.09 -37.06 1.08
C VAL A 61 -30.14 -36.53 2.51
N ARG A 62 -30.14 -37.41 3.51
CA ARG A 62 -30.09 -37.03 4.92
C ARG A 62 -28.82 -36.24 5.26
N ARG A 63 -27.63 -36.70 4.83
CA ARG A 63 -26.37 -35.96 5.02
C ARG A 63 -26.40 -34.58 4.35
N LYS A 64 -26.97 -34.48 3.14
CA LYS A 64 -27.13 -33.20 2.43
C LYS A 64 -28.04 -32.23 3.20
N ARG A 65 -29.14 -32.72 3.78
CA ARG A 65 -30.04 -31.93 4.63
C ARG A 65 -29.35 -31.48 5.93
N GLU A 66 -28.62 -32.36 6.60
CA GLU A 66 -27.86 -32.04 7.82
C GLU A 66 -26.80 -30.98 7.54
N ALA A 67 -26.05 -31.10 6.44
CA ALA A 67 -25.07 -30.10 6.01
C ALA A 67 -25.72 -28.74 5.70
N ALA A 68 -26.88 -28.74 5.02
CA ALA A 68 -27.63 -27.51 4.75
C ALA A 68 -28.14 -26.83 6.03
N ARG A 69 -28.68 -27.60 6.99
CA ARG A 69 -29.10 -27.08 8.31
C ARG A 69 -27.93 -26.48 9.08
N ARG A 70 -26.79 -27.18 9.14
CA ARG A 70 -25.56 -26.68 9.79
C ARG A 70 -25.08 -25.39 9.13
N ARG A 71 -25.10 -25.33 7.79
CA ARG A 71 -24.73 -24.12 7.05
C ARG A 71 -25.62 -22.94 7.43
N ILE A 72 -26.94 -23.12 7.44
CA ILE A 72 -27.92 -22.08 7.80
C ILE A 72 -27.67 -21.58 9.24
N GLU A 73 -27.37 -22.47 10.17
CA GLU A 73 -27.04 -22.10 11.55
C GLU A 73 -25.79 -21.22 11.62
N LEU A 74 -24.73 -21.59 10.89
CA LEU A 74 -23.50 -20.78 10.81
C LEU A 74 -23.78 -19.40 10.18
N MET A 75 -24.57 -19.35 9.11
CA MET A 75 -24.99 -18.10 8.46
C MET A 75 -25.72 -17.17 9.43
N LYS A 76 -26.67 -17.70 10.22
CA LYS A 76 -27.43 -16.92 11.22
C LYS A 76 -26.54 -16.32 12.29
N ARG A 77 -25.43 -16.99 12.64
CA ARG A 77 -24.51 -16.56 13.70
C ARG A 77 -23.45 -15.56 13.24
N ARG A 78 -23.29 -15.27 11.94
CA ARG A 78 -22.22 -14.39 11.43
C ARG A 78 -22.22 -12.99 12.07
N GLY A 79 -23.40 -12.44 12.36
CA GLY A 79 -23.52 -11.13 13.01
C GLY A 79 -23.03 -11.08 14.47
N GLU A 80 -22.81 -12.23 15.09
CA GLU A 80 -22.32 -12.39 16.48
C GLU A 80 -20.83 -12.79 16.52
N ILE A 81 -20.31 -13.34 15.43
CA ILE A 81 -18.90 -13.75 15.33
C ILE A 81 -18.02 -12.51 15.43
N ARG A 82 -17.02 -12.59 16.32
CA ARG A 82 -15.98 -11.57 16.54
C ARG A 82 -14.61 -12.15 16.20
N ILE A 83 -13.90 -11.47 15.30
CA ILE A 83 -12.60 -11.88 14.76
C ILE A 83 -11.57 -10.84 15.19
N GLY A 84 -10.58 -11.27 15.96
CA GLY A 84 -9.40 -10.48 16.29
C GLY A 84 -8.36 -10.58 15.19
N MET A 85 -7.78 -9.47 14.75
CA MET A 85 -6.68 -9.44 13.78
C MET A 85 -5.57 -8.51 14.30
N PRO A 86 -4.30 -8.92 14.30
CA PRO A 86 -3.24 -8.07 14.81
C PRO A 86 -2.91 -6.96 13.80
N ARG A 87 -2.80 -5.73 14.28
CA ARG A 87 -2.43 -4.53 13.53
C ARG A 87 -0.91 -4.48 13.32
N VAL A 88 -0.38 -5.37 12.49
CA VAL A 88 1.06 -5.55 12.29
C VAL A 88 1.41 -5.86 10.84
N LEU A 89 2.69 -5.69 10.47
CA LEU A 89 3.24 -6.23 9.22
C LEU A 89 2.44 -5.81 7.97
N ASN A 90 2.20 -6.74 7.05
CA ASN A 90 1.45 -6.51 5.81
C ASN A 90 -0.06 -6.31 6.03
N MET A 91 -0.57 -6.43 7.27
CA MET A 91 -1.96 -6.05 7.57
C MET A 91 -2.16 -4.55 7.34
N TYR A 92 -1.13 -3.72 7.49
CA TYR A 92 -1.20 -2.29 7.13
C TYR A 92 -1.45 -2.03 5.65
N SER A 93 -1.18 -2.98 4.76
CA SER A 93 -1.57 -2.88 3.35
C SER A 93 -2.86 -3.65 3.03
N MET A 94 -3.05 -4.83 3.64
CA MET A 94 -4.12 -5.76 3.26
C MET A 94 -5.40 -5.64 4.11
N ALA A 95 -5.39 -4.87 5.20
CA ALA A 95 -6.57 -4.67 6.04
C ALA A 95 -7.81 -4.16 5.28
N PRO A 96 -7.73 -3.23 4.29
CA PRO A 96 -8.91 -2.83 3.51
C PRO A 96 -9.61 -4.02 2.84
N TRP A 97 -8.84 -4.97 2.32
CA TRP A 97 -9.36 -6.17 1.70
C TRP A 97 -10.06 -7.07 2.73
N PHE A 98 -9.42 -7.33 3.88
CA PHE A 98 -10.02 -8.16 4.94
C PHE A 98 -11.27 -7.53 5.54
N MET A 99 -11.25 -6.21 5.76
CA MET A 99 -12.41 -5.45 6.24
C MET A 99 -13.59 -5.63 5.29
N ALA A 100 -13.38 -5.43 3.99
CA ALA A 100 -14.44 -5.61 2.99
C ALA A 100 -14.89 -7.07 2.85
N TYR A 101 -13.97 -8.03 2.84
CA TYR A 101 -14.30 -9.45 2.73
C TYR A 101 -15.25 -9.89 3.85
N PHE A 102 -14.87 -9.69 5.11
CA PHE A 102 -15.70 -10.13 6.24
C PHE A 102 -17.01 -9.35 6.37
N GLN A 103 -17.01 -8.04 6.11
CA GLN A 103 -18.25 -7.25 6.11
C GLN A 103 -19.23 -7.70 5.02
N SER A 104 -18.73 -7.99 3.82
CA SER A 104 -19.55 -8.48 2.71
C SER A 104 -20.18 -9.86 3.00
N LEU A 105 -19.64 -10.62 3.95
CA LEU A 105 -20.19 -11.89 4.42
C LEU A 105 -21.22 -11.73 5.55
N GLY A 106 -21.48 -10.52 6.03
CA GLY A 106 -22.43 -10.23 7.09
C GLY A 106 -21.82 -10.16 8.50
N ILE A 107 -20.49 -10.15 8.63
CA ILE A 107 -19.83 -9.87 9.92
C ILE A 107 -19.87 -8.35 10.15
N ARG A 108 -20.36 -7.92 11.31
CA ARG A 108 -20.46 -6.49 11.64
C ARG A 108 -19.06 -5.87 11.74
N ALA A 109 -18.88 -4.65 11.25
CA ALA A 109 -17.60 -3.95 11.34
C ALA A 109 -17.06 -3.87 12.79
N ALA A 110 -17.95 -3.63 13.78
CA ALA A 110 -17.59 -3.61 15.21
C ALA A 110 -17.09 -4.96 15.77
N ASN A 111 -17.32 -6.05 15.04
CA ASN A 111 -16.85 -7.39 15.40
C ASN A 111 -15.50 -7.74 14.76
N LEU A 112 -14.98 -6.89 13.87
CA LEU A 112 -13.62 -7.00 13.34
C LEU A 112 -12.71 -6.18 14.26
N VAL A 113 -12.04 -6.88 15.17
CA VAL A 113 -11.33 -6.27 16.29
C VAL A 113 -9.84 -6.24 15.98
N TRP A 114 -9.28 -5.06 15.89
CA TRP A 114 -7.84 -4.88 15.72
C TRP A 114 -7.14 -4.74 17.07
N SER A 115 -5.91 -5.24 17.17
CA SER A 115 -5.04 -4.86 18.29
C SER A 115 -4.80 -3.35 18.29
N ASP A 116 -4.41 -2.80 19.42
CA ASP A 116 -3.98 -1.40 19.52
C ASP A 116 -2.74 -1.12 18.65
N TYR A 117 -2.43 0.16 18.45
CA TYR A 117 -1.14 0.58 17.89
C TYR A 117 0.00 0.13 18.78
N THR A 118 1.18 -0.09 18.20
CA THR A 118 2.37 -0.41 18.98
C THR A 118 2.65 0.72 19.99
N SER A 119 2.85 0.37 21.26
CA SER A 119 3.30 1.27 22.32
C SER A 119 4.33 0.58 23.20
N GLU A 120 5.06 1.35 24.01
CA GLU A 120 5.99 0.77 24.98
C GLU A 120 5.28 -0.15 25.98
N GLU A 121 4.08 0.22 26.42
CA GLU A 121 3.25 -0.58 27.33
C GLU A 121 2.84 -1.90 26.68
N LEU A 122 2.31 -1.84 25.45
CA LEU A 122 1.93 -3.02 24.69
C LEU A 122 3.13 -3.97 24.51
N TYR A 123 4.30 -3.43 24.16
CA TYR A 123 5.53 -4.23 24.03
C TYR A 123 5.95 -4.88 25.35
N LYS A 124 6.02 -4.10 26.45
CA LYS A 124 6.46 -4.57 27.78
C LYS A 124 5.56 -5.67 28.34
N GLU A 125 4.24 -5.56 28.12
CA GLU A 125 3.29 -6.61 28.53
C GLU A 125 3.44 -7.87 27.69
N GLY A 126 3.60 -7.68 26.38
CA GLY A 126 3.60 -8.69 25.33
C GLY A 126 4.86 -9.54 25.18
N ALA A 127 6.04 -8.93 25.33
CA ALA A 127 7.32 -9.48 24.88
C ALA A 127 7.88 -10.64 25.73
N LYS A 128 7.07 -11.24 26.61
CA LYS A 128 7.49 -12.25 27.59
C LYS A 128 7.58 -13.68 27.05
N ARG A 129 7.10 -13.94 25.83
CA ARG A 129 6.92 -15.29 25.26
C ARG A 129 7.83 -15.60 24.06
N GLY A 130 8.68 -14.67 23.64
CA GLY A 130 9.56 -14.84 22.48
C GLY A 130 10.84 -15.64 22.82
N ALA A 131 11.15 -16.66 22.02
CA ALA A 131 12.40 -17.43 22.13
C ALA A 131 13.47 -16.99 21.10
N ILE A 132 13.07 -16.24 20.08
CA ILE A 132 13.91 -15.76 18.97
C ILE A 132 13.78 -14.24 18.95
N ASP A 133 14.87 -13.53 18.66
CA ASP A 133 14.87 -12.08 18.47
C ASP A 133 14.97 -11.72 16.96
N PRO A 134 13.83 -11.72 16.23
CA PRO A 134 13.77 -11.33 14.82
C PRO A 134 13.82 -9.79 14.67
N CYS A 135 13.54 -9.29 13.47
CA CYS A 135 13.41 -7.86 13.25
C CYS A 135 12.29 -7.23 14.10
N PHE A 136 12.44 -5.94 14.42
CA PHE A 136 11.48 -5.19 15.24
C PHE A 136 10.00 -5.40 14.85
N PRO A 137 9.62 -5.30 13.56
CA PRO A 137 8.22 -5.44 13.15
C PRO A 137 7.67 -6.87 13.33
N SER A 138 8.53 -7.88 13.26
CA SER A 138 8.15 -9.28 13.48
C SER A 138 8.02 -9.60 14.97
N LYS A 139 8.97 -9.12 15.81
CA LYS A 139 8.95 -9.40 17.26
C LYS A 139 7.72 -8.82 17.95
N ILE A 140 7.18 -7.68 17.47
CA ILE A 140 5.93 -7.11 18.01
C ILE A 140 4.68 -7.95 17.72
N GLY A 141 4.74 -8.94 16.82
CA GLY A 141 3.61 -9.85 16.56
C GLY A 141 3.11 -10.56 17.82
N ILE A 142 4.01 -10.98 18.71
CA ILE A 142 3.67 -11.62 19.99
C ILE A 142 2.91 -10.62 20.90
N PRO A 143 3.42 -9.41 21.17
CA PRO A 143 2.68 -8.37 21.87
C PRO A 143 1.31 -8.03 21.31
N HIS A 144 1.15 -7.95 19.99
CA HIS A 144 -0.15 -7.62 19.40
C HIS A 144 -1.17 -8.75 19.58
N VAL A 145 -0.76 -10.02 19.51
CA VAL A 145 -1.63 -11.16 19.84
C VAL A 145 -1.90 -11.23 21.35
N HIS A 146 -0.92 -10.89 22.21
CA HIS A 146 -1.16 -10.72 23.64
C HIS A 146 -2.24 -9.65 23.90
N ASN A 147 -2.19 -8.52 23.20
CA ASN A 147 -3.19 -7.47 23.33
C ASN A 147 -4.59 -7.98 22.95
N LEU A 148 -4.71 -8.70 21.84
CA LEU A 148 -5.98 -9.32 21.44
C LEU A 148 -6.50 -10.31 22.49
N LEU A 149 -5.64 -11.20 22.98
CA LEU A 149 -6.03 -12.29 23.88
C LEU A 149 -6.40 -11.82 25.28
N TYR A 150 -5.71 -10.80 25.82
CA TYR A 150 -5.87 -10.40 27.22
C TYR A 150 -6.59 -9.06 27.42
N HIS A 151 -6.62 -8.19 26.40
CA HIS A 151 -7.31 -6.88 26.50
C HIS A 151 -8.57 -6.80 25.64
N LYS A 152 -8.59 -7.46 24.47
CA LYS A 152 -9.74 -7.39 23.55
C LYS A 152 -10.71 -8.57 23.68
N HIS A 153 -10.21 -9.74 24.06
CA HIS A 153 -11.02 -10.90 24.40
C HIS A 153 -11.41 -10.83 25.88
N THR A 154 -12.68 -10.53 26.14
CA THR A 154 -13.22 -10.41 27.51
C THR A 154 -14.47 -11.27 27.67
N ALA A 155 -14.83 -11.63 28.90
CA ALA A 155 -16.05 -12.42 29.15
C ALA A 155 -17.34 -11.76 28.60
N LYS A 156 -17.39 -10.42 28.53
CA LYS A 156 -18.55 -9.67 27.98
C LYS A 156 -18.51 -9.55 26.45
N GLN A 157 -17.31 -9.59 25.88
CA GLN A 157 -17.05 -9.42 24.46
C GLN A 157 -15.95 -10.43 24.07
N PRO A 158 -16.29 -11.71 23.93
CA PRO A 158 -15.31 -12.75 23.58
C PRO A 158 -14.97 -12.67 22.10
N LEU A 159 -13.70 -12.90 21.78
CA LEU A 159 -13.28 -13.21 20.41
C LEU A 159 -13.54 -14.70 20.14
N HIS A 160 -14.06 -15.01 18.96
CA HIS A 160 -14.26 -16.38 18.50
C HIS A 160 -13.02 -16.90 17.77
N TYR A 161 -12.38 -16.00 17.01
CA TYR A 161 -11.18 -16.28 16.23
C TYR A 161 -10.15 -15.18 16.44
N ILE A 162 -8.88 -15.55 16.50
CA ILE A 162 -7.78 -14.65 16.15
C ILE A 162 -7.29 -15.07 14.79
N PHE A 163 -7.47 -14.22 13.78
CA PHE A 163 -7.01 -14.47 12.42
C PHE A 163 -5.76 -13.64 12.16
N PHE A 164 -4.62 -14.33 11.97
CA PHE A 164 -3.35 -13.71 11.62
C PHE A 164 -2.76 -14.47 10.41
N PRO A 165 -3.13 -14.10 9.17
CA PRO A 165 -2.74 -14.88 8.01
C PRO A 165 -1.26 -14.76 7.67
N MET A 166 -0.67 -15.85 7.19
CA MET A 166 0.66 -15.88 6.59
C MET A 166 0.58 -15.40 5.14
N ILE A 167 0.80 -14.09 4.93
CA ILE A 167 0.74 -13.47 3.61
C ILE A 167 2.06 -13.69 2.87
N ASP A 168 2.05 -14.58 1.86
CA ASP A 168 3.26 -14.96 1.11
C ASP A 168 3.55 -14.07 -0.08
N CYS A 169 2.51 -13.67 -0.81
CA CYS A 169 2.62 -12.79 -1.96
C CYS A 169 1.65 -11.62 -1.81
N LEU A 170 2.06 -10.47 -2.31
CA LEU A 170 1.31 -9.21 -2.30
C LEU A 170 0.92 -8.83 -3.73
N PRO A 171 -0.16 -8.04 -3.92
CA PRO A 171 -0.46 -7.48 -5.23
C PRO A 171 0.63 -6.50 -5.64
N THR A 172 0.90 -6.39 -6.93
CA THR A 172 1.93 -5.50 -7.47
C THR A 172 1.37 -4.66 -8.61
N PHE A 173 1.95 -3.48 -8.79
CA PHE A 173 1.68 -2.61 -9.94
C PHE A 173 2.93 -2.44 -10.82
N LEU A 174 4.01 -3.12 -10.47
CA LEU A 174 5.30 -3.01 -11.15
C LEU A 174 5.36 -4.00 -12.32
N ASP A 175 5.99 -3.56 -13.40
CA ASP A 175 6.17 -4.36 -14.61
C ASP A 175 7.51 -5.11 -14.55
N ASN A 176 7.59 -6.24 -15.27
CA ASN A 176 8.82 -7.03 -15.45
C ASN A 176 9.55 -7.43 -14.15
N ILE A 177 8.81 -7.65 -13.06
CA ILE A 177 9.37 -8.17 -11.81
C ILE A 177 9.48 -9.70 -11.85
N GLN A 178 10.40 -10.25 -11.06
CA GLN A 178 10.56 -11.70 -10.93
C GLN A 178 9.45 -12.33 -10.08
N SER A 179 9.02 -11.62 -9.03
CA SER A 179 7.94 -12.04 -8.12
C SER A 179 7.52 -10.88 -7.21
N SER A 180 6.38 -11.03 -6.51
CA SER A 180 5.85 -10.07 -5.53
C SER A 180 5.75 -10.68 -4.12
N ARG A 181 6.76 -11.46 -3.73
CA ARG A 181 6.80 -12.15 -2.42
C ARG A 181 6.92 -11.16 -1.27
N ALA A 182 6.28 -11.46 -0.16
CA ALA A 182 6.52 -10.82 1.11
C ALA A 182 7.88 -11.28 1.70
N CYS A 183 8.34 -10.57 2.72
CA CYS A 183 9.51 -11.01 3.49
C CYS A 183 9.22 -12.36 4.18
N PRO A 184 10.02 -13.42 4.01
CA PRO A 184 9.84 -14.71 4.69
C PRO A 184 9.69 -14.60 6.21
N THR A 185 10.42 -13.69 6.88
CA THR A 185 10.25 -13.45 8.32
C THR A 185 8.85 -12.92 8.63
N VAL A 186 8.32 -12.02 7.79
CA VAL A 186 6.97 -11.49 7.92
C VAL A 186 5.94 -12.59 7.67
N THR A 187 6.10 -13.37 6.59
CA THR A 187 5.21 -14.49 6.24
C THR A 187 5.15 -15.53 7.35
N ALA A 188 6.27 -15.86 7.98
CA ALA A 188 6.36 -16.87 9.05
C ALA A 188 6.01 -16.33 10.45
N THR A 189 5.82 -15.02 10.63
CA THR A 189 5.54 -14.43 11.95
C THR A 189 4.28 -15.02 12.59
N PRO A 190 3.15 -15.24 11.88
CA PRO A 190 1.99 -15.87 12.49
C PRO A 190 2.26 -17.24 13.12
N GLU A 191 2.96 -18.13 12.41
CA GLU A 191 3.32 -19.45 12.92
C GLU A 191 4.27 -19.33 14.14
N ALA A 192 5.25 -18.42 14.08
CA ALA A 192 6.14 -18.16 15.21
C ALA A 192 5.38 -17.62 16.44
N VAL A 193 4.37 -16.77 16.23
CA VAL A 193 3.49 -16.27 17.28
C VAL A 193 2.64 -17.40 17.84
N LYS A 194 2.01 -18.22 16.99
CA LYS A 194 1.26 -19.40 17.43
C LYS A 194 2.08 -20.28 18.35
N ALA A 195 3.30 -20.63 17.93
CA ALA A 195 4.21 -21.43 18.73
C ALA A 195 4.50 -20.80 20.10
N ALA A 196 4.64 -19.48 20.19
CA ALA A 196 4.84 -18.77 21.45
C ALA A 196 3.64 -18.85 22.42
N PHE A 197 2.43 -19.08 21.90
CA PHE A 197 1.20 -19.21 22.69
C PHE A 197 0.73 -20.66 22.86
N THR A 198 1.38 -21.63 22.21
CA THR A 198 1.02 -23.06 22.29
C THR A 198 2.16 -23.95 22.80
N LYS A 199 3.34 -23.40 23.12
CA LYS A 199 4.53 -24.16 23.53
C LYS A 199 4.32 -24.98 24.80
N GLU A 200 3.84 -24.34 25.87
CA GLU A 200 3.65 -24.98 27.18
C GLU A 200 2.22 -25.51 27.35
N SER A 201 1.24 -24.74 26.87
CA SER A 201 -0.17 -25.12 26.78
C SER A 201 -0.84 -24.33 25.65
N ASP A 202 -1.99 -24.79 25.15
CA ASP A 202 -2.75 -24.07 24.12
C ASP A 202 -3.59 -22.96 24.76
N LEU A 203 -2.98 -21.77 24.89
CA LEU A 203 -3.62 -20.62 25.50
C LEU A 203 -4.87 -20.16 24.71
N PHE A 204 -4.94 -20.42 23.40
CA PHE A 204 -6.11 -20.04 22.61
C PHE A 204 -7.31 -20.92 22.96
N ALA A 205 -7.10 -22.24 22.99
CA ALA A 205 -8.14 -23.20 23.39
C ALA A 205 -8.59 -23.00 24.84
N GLU A 206 -7.67 -22.70 25.77
CA GLU A 206 -7.99 -22.36 27.16
C GLU A 206 -8.89 -21.13 27.29
N HIS A 207 -8.73 -20.14 26.40
CA HIS A 207 -9.60 -18.96 26.32
C HIS A 207 -10.84 -19.18 25.43
N GLY A 208 -11.07 -20.41 24.95
CA GLY A 208 -12.25 -20.75 24.16
C GLY A 208 -12.30 -20.08 22.78
N LEU A 209 -11.15 -19.77 22.18
CA LEU A 209 -11.06 -19.20 20.83
C LEU A 209 -10.09 -20.00 19.96
N ALA A 210 -10.23 -19.90 18.64
CA ALA A 210 -9.30 -20.53 17.69
C ALA A 210 -8.34 -19.51 17.06
N TYR A 211 -7.05 -19.86 17.00
CA TYR A 211 -6.05 -19.10 16.27
C TYR A 211 -5.90 -19.63 14.84
N LEU A 212 -6.03 -18.75 13.86
CA LEU A 212 -6.07 -19.06 12.44
C LEU A 212 -4.93 -18.34 11.71
N ASP A 213 -3.96 -19.10 11.20
CA ASP A 213 -2.75 -18.64 10.51
C ASP A 213 -2.71 -19.07 9.05
N THR A 214 -3.84 -18.96 8.37
CA THR A 214 -3.99 -19.39 6.97
C THR A 214 -2.91 -18.81 6.07
N PHE A 215 -2.29 -19.67 5.27
CA PHE A 215 -1.35 -19.26 4.25
C PHE A 215 -2.09 -18.70 3.04
N VAL A 216 -1.82 -17.45 2.67
CA VAL A 216 -2.55 -16.72 1.63
C VAL A 216 -1.64 -16.06 0.62
N ASN A 217 -2.09 -16.06 -0.65
CA ASN A 217 -1.39 -15.45 -1.76
C ASN A 217 -2.27 -14.36 -2.40
N PHE A 218 -1.92 -13.09 -2.21
CA PHE A 218 -2.65 -11.97 -2.81
C PHE A 218 -2.23 -11.62 -4.24
N SER A 219 -1.17 -12.22 -4.79
CA SER A 219 -0.81 -12.02 -6.20
C SER A 219 -1.70 -12.85 -7.14
N GLU A 220 -2.39 -13.87 -6.62
CA GLU A 220 -3.22 -14.80 -7.38
C GLU A 220 -4.67 -14.82 -6.84
N PRO A 221 -5.58 -13.94 -7.34
CA PRO A 221 -6.92 -13.76 -6.78
C PRO A 221 -7.77 -15.04 -6.70
N GLU A 222 -7.63 -15.97 -7.66
CA GLU A 222 -8.35 -17.24 -7.64
C GLU A 222 -7.82 -18.20 -6.58
N LEU A 223 -6.49 -18.23 -6.38
CA LEU A 223 -5.87 -19.01 -5.32
C LEU A 223 -6.24 -18.45 -3.95
N LEU A 224 -6.21 -17.13 -3.78
CA LEU A 224 -6.68 -16.45 -2.57
C LEU A 224 -8.11 -16.86 -2.23
N ALA A 225 -9.02 -16.82 -3.22
CA ALA A 225 -10.41 -17.19 -3.01
C ALA A 225 -10.55 -18.65 -2.53
N ARG A 226 -9.76 -19.58 -3.08
CA ARG A 226 -9.73 -20.98 -2.62
C ARG A 226 -9.19 -21.13 -1.21
N GLN A 227 -8.11 -20.41 -0.87
CA GLN A 227 -7.50 -20.42 0.46
C GLN A 227 -8.47 -19.88 1.53
N MET A 228 -9.12 -18.75 1.24
CA MET A 228 -10.11 -18.15 2.13
C MET A 228 -11.37 -19.01 2.28
N PHE A 229 -11.81 -19.68 1.19
CA PHE A 229 -12.90 -20.64 1.27
C PHE A 229 -12.54 -21.85 2.13
N ALA A 230 -11.33 -22.41 1.95
CA ALA A 230 -10.87 -23.55 2.72
C ALA A 230 -10.83 -23.22 4.23
N GLU A 231 -10.42 -22.00 4.59
CA GLU A 231 -10.40 -21.57 5.98
C GLU A 231 -11.80 -21.33 6.56
N PHE A 232 -12.67 -20.62 5.84
CA PHE A 232 -13.90 -20.08 6.43
C PHE A 232 -15.19 -20.82 6.05
N SER A 233 -15.15 -21.80 5.13
CA SER A 233 -16.35 -22.53 4.70
C SER A 233 -17.08 -23.22 5.85
N ASP A 234 -16.36 -23.89 6.75
CA ASP A 234 -16.92 -24.63 7.88
C ASP A 234 -17.15 -23.75 9.13
N LYS A 235 -16.53 -22.57 9.19
CA LYS A 235 -16.64 -21.60 10.27
C LYS A 235 -17.76 -20.59 10.05
N LEU A 236 -17.98 -20.18 8.80
CA LEU A 236 -18.99 -19.17 8.42
C LEU A 236 -20.12 -19.76 7.56
N GLY A 237 -20.06 -21.03 7.18
CA GLY A 237 -21.09 -21.66 6.33
C GLY A 237 -21.09 -21.10 4.91
N LEU A 238 -19.90 -20.92 4.31
CA LEU A 238 -19.78 -20.34 2.97
C LEU A 238 -20.11 -21.37 1.89
N SER A 239 -20.77 -20.92 0.82
CA SER A 239 -20.74 -21.61 -0.49
C SER A 239 -19.54 -21.10 -1.31
N PRO A 240 -19.01 -21.89 -2.27
CA PRO A 240 -17.96 -21.42 -3.17
C PRO A 240 -18.35 -20.14 -3.92
N GLU A 241 -19.60 -20.05 -4.37
CA GLU A 241 -20.13 -18.91 -5.12
C GLU A 241 -20.25 -17.65 -4.26
N GLU A 242 -20.72 -17.80 -3.02
CA GLU A 242 -20.78 -16.73 -2.02
C GLU A 242 -19.40 -16.19 -1.68
N ASN A 243 -18.44 -17.09 -1.41
CA ASN A 243 -17.05 -16.72 -1.17
C ASN A 243 -16.45 -15.96 -2.35
N ALA A 244 -16.68 -16.44 -3.58
CA ALA A 244 -16.20 -15.77 -4.79
C ALA A 244 -16.80 -14.36 -4.95
N ARG A 245 -18.08 -14.15 -4.62
CA ARG A 245 -18.70 -12.82 -4.59
C ARG A 245 -18.04 -11.92 -3.55
N ALA A 246 -17.81 -12.42 -2.33
CA ALA A 246 -17.16 -11.68 -1.26
C ALA A 246 -15.74 -11.27 -1.61
N CYS A 247 -14.94 -12.16 -2.21
CA CYS A 247 -13.60 -11.83 -2.71
C CYS A 247 -13.63 -10.74 -3.78
N ARG A 248 -14.60 -10.74 -4.70
CA ARG A 248 -14.75 -9.67 -5.72
C ARG A 248 -15.08 -8.33 -5.08
N VAL A 249 -16.00 -8.30 -4.10
CA VAL A 249 -16.32 -7.08 -3.34
C VAL A 249 -15.07 -6.55 -2.63
N ALA A 250 -14.29 -7.44 -2.03
CA ALA A 250 -13.07 -7.08 -1.32
C ALA A 250 -11.99 -6.47 -2.24
N TRP A 251 -11.80 -7.03 -3.44
CA TRP A 251 -10.88 -6.47 -4.44
C TRP A 251 -11.34 -5.12 -4.97
N ASN A 252 -12.62 -4.98 -5.32
CA ASN A 252 -13.16 -3.69 -5.77
C ASN A 252 -13.00 -2.60 -4.70
N HIS A 253 -13.23 -2.93 -3.43
CA HIS A 253 -13.00 -2.00 -2.32
C HIS A 253 -11.51 -1.67 -2.15
N TYR A 254 -10.64 -2.67 -2.19
CA TYR A 254 -9.18 -2.48 -2.10
C TYR A 254 -8.64 -1.53 -3.18
N ASP A 255 -9.07 -1.72 -4.43
CA ASP A 255 -8.65 -0.89 -5.56
C ASP A 255 -9.18 0.54 -5.43
N GLY A 256 -10.45 0.69 -5.05
CA GLY A 256 -11.09 1.99 -4.80
C GLY A 256 -10.42 2.75 -3.65
N PHE A 257 -10.14 2.08 -2.54
CA PHE A 257 -9.46 2.63 -1.37
C PHE A 257 -8.11 3.26 -1.76
N TYR A 258 -7.28 2.51 -2.46
CA TYR A 258 -5.97 3.02 -2.86
C TYR A 258 -6.06 4.05 -4.00
N ALA A 259 -7.07 3.99 -4.86
CA ALA A 259 -7.33 5.02 -5.86
C ALA A 259 -7.69 6.37 -5.21
N ASP A 260 -8.53 6.34 -4.17
CA ASP A 260 -8.91 7.53 -3.42
C ASP A 260 -7.72 8.16 -2.69
N LEU A 261 -6.85 7.35 -2.07
CA LEU A 261 -5.64 7.84 -1.42
C LEU A 261 -4.63 8.43 -2.42
N ARG A 262 -4.44 7.77 -3.58
CA ARG A 262 -3.58 8.30 -4.65
C ARG A 262 -4.11 9.62 -5.23
N ARG A 263 -5.43 9.75 -5.39
CA ARG A 263 -6.04 11.03 -5.82
C ARG A 263 -5.72 12.15 -4.82
N GLN A 264 -5.90 11.90 -3.54
CA GLN A 264 -5.54 12.87 -2.50
C GLN A 264 -4.05 13.19 -2.51
N ALA A 265 -3.17 12.19 -2.68
CA ALA A 265 -1.75 12.41 -2.81
C ALA A 265 -1.40 13.25 -4.04
N ARG A 266 -2.09 13.02 -5.17
CA ARG A 266 -1.92 13.80 -6.41
C ARG A 266 -2.29 15.25 -6.21
N GLU A 267 -3.45 15.53 -5.61
CA GLU A 267 -3.88 16.90 -5.29
C GLU A 267 -2.87 17.64 -4.41
N GLN A 268 -2.27 16.94 -3.44
CA GLN A 268 -1.24 17.54 -2.58
C GLN A 268 0.07 17.76 -3.33
N LEU A 269 0.46 16.84 -4.20
CA LEU A 269 1.65 16.97 -5.02
C LEU A 269 1.54 18.18 -5.97
N ASP A 270 0.41 18.31 -6.67
CA ASP A 270 0.14 19.46 -7.55
C ASP A 270 0.17 20.79 -6.77
N ARG A 271 -0.30 20.78 -5.52
CA ARG A 271 -0.22 21.96 -4.64
C ARG A 271 1.22 22.31 -4.27
N LEU A 272 2.07 21.31 -4.00
CA LEU A 272 3.49 21.53 -3.71
C LEU A 272 4.20 22.16 -4.89
N GLU A 273 3.91 21.70 -6.10
CA GLU A 273 4.46 22.27 -7.34
C GLU A 273 4.01 23.71 -7.53
N ALA A 274 2.70 23.98 -7.42
CA ALA A 274 2.15 25.32 -7.61
C ALA A 274 2.69 26.35 -6.61
N LYS A 275 3.05 25.93 -5.40
CA LYS A 275 3.54 26.80 -4.33
C LYS A 275 5.05 26.79 -4.15
N ASN A 276 5.78 25.97 -4.91
CA ASN A 276 7.20 25.71 -4.69
C ASN A 276 7.48 25.32 -3.24
N GLU A 277 6.66 24.42 -2.72
CA GLU A 277 6.83 23.78 -1.42
C GLU A 277 7.49 22.41 -1.61
N VAL A 278 8.01 21.85 -0.53
CA VAL A 278 8.67 20.53 -0.54
C VAL A 278 7.90 19.55 0.34
N GLY A 279 7.80 18.31 -0.11
CA GLY A 279 7.24 17.19 0.63
C GLY A 279 8.28 16.10 0.87
N VAL A 280 8.03 15.27 1.88
CA VAL A 280 8.87 14.10 2.17
C VAL A 280 8.19 12.85 1.64
N VAL A 281 8.93 11.98 0.96
CA VAL A 281 8.49 10.63 0.59
C VAL A 281 9.14 9.65 1.54
N LEU A 282 8.34 8.96 2.34
CA LEU A 282 8.80 7.88 3.19
C LEU A 282 9.10 6.64 2.36
N LEU A 283 10.37 6.28 2.29
CA LEU A 283 10.82 4.99 1.76
C LEU A 283 10.75 3.98 2.91
N THR A 284 9.59 3.37 3.08
CA THR A 284 9.26 2.51 4.21
C THR A 284 8.84 1.11 3.76
N ARG A 285 8.44 0.30 4.72
CA ARG A 285 7.57 -0.88 4.52
C ARG A 285 6.20 -0.60 5.15
N PRO A 286 5.12 -1.29 4.76
CA PRO A 286 3.76 -0.98 5.21
C PRO A 286 3.58 -0.87 6.72
N TYR A 287 4.28 -1.70 7.48
CA TYR A 287 4.20 -1.70 8.94
C TYR A 287 4.75 -0.42 9.61
N HIS A 288 5.50 0.41 8.90
CA HIS A 288 5.93 1.72 9.42
C HIS A 288 4.80 2.76 9.39
N HIS A 289 3.60 2.41 8.91
CA HIS A 289 2.42 3.21 9.16
C HIS A 289 2.02 3.18 10.65
N ASP A 290 2.45 2.17 11.42
CA ASP A 290 2.27 2.17 12.87
C ASP A 290 3.09 3.31 13.53
N PRO A 291 2.48 4.21 14.31
CA PRO A 291 3.19 5.30 14.99
C PRO A 291 4.23 4.79 16.00
N GLY A 292 4.01 3.63 16.60
CA GLY A 292 4.97 2.98 17.48
C GLY A 292 6.14 2.34 16.74
N VAL A 293 5.95 1.94 15.47
CA VAL A 293 7.03 1.34 14.65
C VAL A 293 7.86 2.39 13.92
N CYS A 294 7.24 3.49 13.45
CA CYS A 294 7.99 4.61 12.85
C CYS A 294 8.43 5.68 13.86
N HIS A 295 8.21 5.45 15.16
CA HIS A 295 8.55 6.36 16.25
C HIS A 295 7.96 7.77 16.11
N GLU A 296 6.78 7.89 15.49
CA GLU A 296 6.11 9.18 15.21
C GLU A 296 6.96 10.17 14.40
N ILE A 297 8.03 9.69 13.72
CA ILE A 297 8.89 10.54 12.87
C ILE A 297 8.06 11.34 11.84
N PRO A 298 7.07 10.74 11.14
CA PRO A 298 6.22 11.48 10.20
C PRO A 298 5.42 12.62 10.86
N ASP A 299 5.01 12.46 12.12
CA ASP A 299 4.22 13.45 12.84
C ASP A 299 5.06 14.69 13.19
N GLU A 300 6.34 14.51 13.48
CA GLU A 300 7.26 15.62 13.70
C GLU A 300 7.47 16.46 12.43
N PHE A 301 7.52 15.84 11.24
CA PHE A 301 7.54 16.58 9.98
C PHE A 301 6.24 17.35 9.71
N GLN A 302 5.09 16.72 9.97
CA GLN A 302 3.79 17.39 9.84
C GLN A 302 3.71 18.64 10.73
N LYS A 303 4.17 18.56 11.99
CA LYS A 303 4.21 19.72 12.92
C LYS A 303 5.05 20.88 12.38
N LEU A 304 6.04 20.59 11.53
CA LEU A 304 6.89 21.58 10.88
C LEU A 304 6.31 22.12 9.55
N GLY A 305 5.08 21.73 9.20
CA GLY A 305 4.41 22.15 7.97
C GLY A 305 4.96 21.46 6.73
N ILE A 306 5.44 20.21 6.87
CA ILE A 306 5.97 19.41 5.77
C ILE A 306 5.01 18.23 5.54
N PRO A 307 4.36 18.13 4.38
CA PRO A 307 3.52 16.98 4.08
C PRO A 307 4.38 15.74 3.85
N VAL A 308 3.84 14.58 4.24
CA VAL A 308 4.55 13.31 4.23
C VAL A 308 3.77 12.31 3.39
N PHE A 309 4.39 11.82 2.31
CA PHE A 309 3.86 10.78 1.43
C PHE A 309 4.41 9.42 1.83
N THR A 310 3.67 8.35 1.53
CA THR A 310 4.15 6.97 1.64
C THR A 310 4.24 6.36 0.26
N MET A 311 5.11 5.36 0.08
CA MET A 311 5.28 4.67 -1.19
C MET A 311 3.98 4.05 -1.75
N ASP A 312 3.03 3.69 -0.89
CA ASP A 312 1.77 3.04 -1.30
C ASP A 312 0.78 4.01 -1.96
N VAL A 313 0.93 5.31 -1.75
CA VAL A 313 0.00 6.34 -2.24
C VAL A 313 0.62 7.30 -3.25
N LEU A 314 1.86 7.06 -3.67
CA LEU A 314 2.48 7.86 -4.72
C LEU A 314 1.60 7.86 -5.98
N PRO A 315 1.35 9.03 -6.60
CA PRO A 315 0.48 9.10 -7.77
C PRO A 315 1.08 8.33 -8.95
N ARG A 316 0.19 7.74 -9.74
CA ARG A 316 0.53 6.86 -10.88
C ARG A 316 -0.15 7.31 -12.17
N ASP A 317 -0.55 8.57 -12.22
CA ASP A 317 -1.26 9.16 -13.34
C ASP A 317 -0.35 9.23 -14.57
N PRO A 318 -0.86 8.92 -15.79
CA PRO A 318 -0.04 8.87 -16.99
C PRO A 318 0.71 10.16 -17.32
N ASP A 319 0.10 11.33 -17.07
CA ASP A 319 0.71 12.63 -17.34
C ASP A 319 1.93 12.89 -16.44
N LEU A 320 1.82 12.51 -15.16
CA LEU A 320 2.91 12.63 -14.20
C LEU A 320 4.03 11.65 -14.51
N LEU A 321 3.70 10.40 -14.82
CA LEU A 321 4.68 9.38 -15.14
C LEU A 321 5.43 9.70 -16.44
N GLU A 322 4.76 10.24 -17.46
CA GLU A 322 5.42 10.72 -18.68
C GLU A 322 6.40 11.86 -18.37
N ARG A 323 6.00 12.82 -17.54
CA ARG A 323 6.88 13.95 -17.16
C ARG A 323 8.10 13.50 -16.36
N LEU A 324 7.96 12.51 -15.48
CA LEU A 324 9.04 12.06 -14.61
C LEU A 324 9.95 11.03 -15.27
N PHE A 325 9.41 10.11 -16.06
CA PHE A 325 10.14 8.94 -16.58
C PHE A 325 10.20 8.86 -18.12
N GLY A 326 9.33 9.58 -18.83
CA GLY A 326 9.06 9.35 -20.26
C GLY A 326 10.26 9.53 -21.19
N GLU A 327 11.17 10.45 -20.88
CA GLU A 327 12.39 10.65 -21.68
C GLU A 327 13.33 9.43 -21.62
N GLU A 328 13.59 8.92 -20.41
CA GLU A 328 14.46 7.76 -20.18
C GLU A 328 13.84 6.47 -20.77
N VAL A 329 12.51 6.33 -20.64
CA VAL A 329 11.75 5.24 -21.28
C VAL A 329 11.87 5.29 -22.80
N ARG A 330 11.68 6.46 -23.43
CA ARG A 330 11.83 6.62 -24.89
C ARG A 330 13.26 6.39 -25.38
N ARG A 331 14.25 6.67 -24.54
CA ARG A 331 15.67 6.36 -24.80
C ARG A 331 16.01 4.87 -24.61
N GLY A 332 15.07 4.07 -24.09
CA GLY A 332 15.24 2.64 -23.88
C GLY A 332 16.12 2.30 -22.68
N GLU A 333 16.24 3.19 -21.69
CA GLU A 333 16.99 2.89 -20.45
C GLU A 333 16.30 1.83 -19.61
N PHE A 334 14.96 1.80 -19.62
CA PHE A 334 14.12 0.79 -18.98
C PHE A 334 12.75 0.71 -19.67
N ALA A 335 12.03 -0.40 -19.42
CA ALA A 335 10.86 -0.77 -20.22
C ALA A 335 9.61 0.11 -20.01
N SER A 336 9.38 0.61 -18.79
CA SER A 336 8.22 1.43 -18.45
C SER A 336 8.49 2.27 -17.19
N PRO A 337 7.68 3.31 -16.90
CA PRO A 337 7.75 4.05 -15.64
C PRO A 337 7.55 3.19 -14.38
N MET A 338 7.01 1.98 -14.51
CA MET A 338 6.81 1.01 -13.42
C MET A 338 7.91 -0.06 -13.36
N SER A 339 8.89 -0.03 -14.26
CA SER A 339 10.04 -0.94 -14.22
C SER A 339 11.10 -0.45 -13.23
N ILE A 340 11.73 -1.42 -12.56
CA ILE A 340 12.88 -1.22 -11.68
C ILE A 340 14.10 -2.04 -12.12
N GLU A 341 14.06 -2.67 -13.29
CA GLU A 341 15.10 -3.61 -13.75
C GLU A 341 16.48 -2.96 -13.92
N ASP A 342 16.49 -1.66 -14.23
CA ASP A 342 17.67 -0.80 -14.31
C ASP A 342 18.37 -0.62 -12.96
N ALA A 343 17.61 -0.57 -11.87
CA ALA A 343 18.12 -0.30 -10.53
C ALA A 343 18.23 -1.55 -9.65
N TRP A 344 17.37 -2.55 -9.85
CA TRP A 344 17.28 -3.72 -9.00
C TRP A 344 16.88 -4.98 -9.78
N LYS A 345 17.89 -5.78 -10.14
CA LYS A 345 17.70 -7.04 -10.91
C LYS A 345 17.05 -8.17 -10.12
N ASN A 346 17.14 -8.12 -8.79
CA ASN A 346 16.65 -9.15 -7.87
C ASN A 346 15.20 -8.86 -7.43
N ALA A 347 14.32 -8.55 -8.38
CA ALA A 347 12.99 -8.02 -8.14
C ALA A 347 11.95 -9.08 -7.72
N TYR A 348 12.23 -9.85 -6.66
CA TYR A 348 11.34 -10.91 -6.16
C TYR A 348 10.51 -10.54 -4.93
N SER A 349 10.87 -9.46 -4.20
CA SER A 349 10.18 -9.07 -2.96
C SER A 349 9.38 -7.79 -3.15
N GLU A 350 8.06 -7.85 -3.01
CA GLU A 350 7.17 -6.72 -3.32
C GLU A 350 7.48 -5.47 -2.49
N ASN A 351 7.67 -5.63 -1.17
CA ASN A 351 7.96 -4.48 -0.31
C ASN A 351 9.31 -3.82 -0.66
N THR A 352 10.28 -4.60 -1.14
CA THR A 352 11.56 -4.07 -1.63
C THR A 352 11.38 -3.42 -3.00
N ASN A 353 10.68 -4.08 -3.92
CA ASN A 353 10.42 -3.59 -5.27
C ASN A 353 9.73 -2.22 -5.24
N ARG A 354 8.68 -2.07 -4.42
CA ARG A 354 7.98 -0.78 -4.23
C ARG A 354 8.89 0.29 -3.65
N LYS A 355 9.75 -0.05 -2.70
CA LYS A 355 10.67 0.89 -2.06
C LYS A 355 11.72 1.41 -3.05
N VAL A 356 12.24 0.55 -3.93
CA VAL A 356 13.13 0.94 -5.04
C VAL A 356 12.40 1.83 -6.04
N TRP A 357 11.18 1.45 -6.45
CA TRP A 357 10.39 2.28 -7.36
C TRP A 357 10.07 3.67 -6.77
N ALA A 358 9.70 3.73 -5.48
CA ALA A 358 9.45 4.99 -4.78
C ALA A 358 10.71 5.86 -4.69
N ALA A 359 11.90 5.27 -4.54
CA ALA A 359 13.16 6.00 -4.62
C ALA A 359 13.37 6.59 -6.02
N LYS A 360 13.13 5.81 -7.09
CA LYS A 360 13.19 6.30 -8.48
C LYS A 360 12.22 7.47 -8.71
N PHE A 361 11.01 7.38 -8.16
CA PHE A 361 10.00 8.43 -8.25
C PHE A 361 10.42 9.71 -7.52
N ALA A 362 10.85 9.58 -6.25
CA ALA A 362 11.28 10.72 -5.44
C ALA A 362 12.51 11.42 -6.03
N ALA A 363 13.47 10.66 -6.56
CA ALA A 363 14.65 11.19 -7.25
C ALA A 363 14.31 12.08 -8.46
N ARG A 364 13.23 11.75 -9.19
CA ARG A 364 12.82 12.47 -10.41
C ARG A 364 11.97 13.70 -10.12
N HIS A 365 11.38 13.80 -8.94
CA HIS A 365 10.42 14.85 -8.64
C HIS A 365 11.07 16.01 -7.85
N PRO A 366 11.15 17.24 -8.40
CA PRO A 366 11.91 18.33 -7.79
C PRO A 366 11.40 18.73 -6.39
N ASN A 367 10.09 18.69 -6.17
CA ASN A 367 9.44 19.04 -4.90
C ASN A 367 9.42 17.90 -3.85
N LEU A 368 9.97 16.72 -4.14
CA LEU A 368 9.97 15.59 -3.21
C LEU A 368 11.39 15.30 -2.72
N VAL A 369 11.49 14.92 -1.45
CA VAL A 369 12.74 14.52 -0.81
C VAL A 369 12.54 13.18 -0.12
N ALA A 370 13.44 12.23 -0.39
CA ALA A 370 13.33 10.89 0.18
C ALA A 370 13.80 10.84 1.63
N LEU A 371 13.02 10.16 2.47
CA LEU A 371 13.38 9.79 3.82
C LEU A 371 13.22 8.28 3.99
N GLU A 372 14.33 7.55 4.09
CA GLU A 372 14.28 6.11 4.34
C GLU A 372 14.04 5.82 5.82
N LEU A 373 13.07 4.95 6.12
CA LEU A 373 12.99 4.29 7.43
C LEU A 373 13.30 2.80 7.26
N SER A 374 14.11 2.27 8.17
CA SER A 374 14.43 0.86 8.24
C SER A 374 14.46 0.40 9.69
N SER A 375 13.81 -0.72 9.96
CA SER A 375 13.78 -1.31 11.29
C SER A 375 15.02 -2.15 11.56
N PHE A 376 15.38 -2.29 12.83
CA PHE A 376 16.46 -3.15 13.28
C PHE A 376 16.31 -4.58 12.74
N LYS A 377 17.44 -5.16 12.29
CA LYS A 377 17.54 -6.49 11.67
C LYS A 377 16.66 -6.69 10.42
N CYS A 378 16.31 -5.63 9.69
CA CYS A 378 15.60 -5.80 8.42
C CYS A 378 16.52 -6.34 7.31
N GLY A 379 16.51 -7.67 7.12
CA GLY A 379 17.35 -8.34 6.12
C GLY A 379 17.03 -8.03 4.66
N HIS A 380 15.83 -7.50 4.34
CA HIS A 380 15.48 -7.10 2.97
C HIS A 380 15.82 -5.64 2.66
N ASP A 381 16.01 -4.79 3.69
CA ASP A 381 16.47 -3.42 3.50
C ASP A 381 17.99 -3.36 3.37
N ALA A 382 18.72 -4.22 4.10
CA ALA A 382 20.18 -4.23 4.07
C ALA A 382 20.81 -4.32 2.65
N PRO A 383 20.32 -5.18 1.72
CA PRO A 383 20.87 -5.28 0.37
C PRO A 383 20.55 -4.09 -0.55
N ILE A 384 19.52 -3.29 -0.22
CA ILE A 384 19.06 -2.19 -1.08
C ILE A 384 19.45 -0.81 -0.56
N TYR A 385 20.14 -0.71 0.59
CA TYR A 385 20.57 0.58 1.14
C TYR A 385 21.42 1.38 0.15
N SER A 386 22.45 0.74 -0.43
CA SER A 386 23.32 1.41 -1.41
C SER A 386 22.57 1.76 -2.69
N VAL A 387 21.65 0.90 -3.12
CA VAL A 387 20.84 1.13 -4.32
C VAL A 387 19.94 2.35 -4.13
N ILE A 388 19.22 2.44 -3.00
CA ILE A 388 18.37 3.59 -2.70
C ILE A 388 19.21 4.87 -2.57
N GLU A 389 20.31 4.81 -1.83
CA GLU A 389 21.22 5.94 -1.64
C GLU A 389 21.75 6.45 -2.99
N GLU A 390 22.25 5.56 -3.85
CA GLU A 390 22.77 5.90 -5.18
C GLU A 390 21.70 6.50 -6.11
N ILE A 391 20.46 5.96 -6.10
CA ILE A 391 19.34 6.54 -6.86
C ILE A 391 19.09 7.99 -6.45
N ILE A 392 19.02 8.25 -5.14
CA ILE A 392 18.68 9.58 -4.62
C ILE A 392 19.86 10.55 -4.81
N GLU A 393 21.08 10.16 -4.46
CA GLU A 393 22.24 11.05 -4.54
C GLU A 393 22.59 11.43 -5.98
N THR A 394 22.44 10.50 -6.93
CA THR A 394 22.66 10.77 -8.37
C THR A 394 21.70 11.83 -8.92
N SER A 395 20.49 11.94 -8.35
CA SER A 395 19.53 12.97 -8.74
C SER A 395 19.87 14.38 -8.21
N GLY A 396 20.83 14.49 -7.29
CA GLY A 396 21.17 15.73 -6.61
C GLY A 396 20.14 16.19 -5.58
N THR A 397 19.16 15.33 -5.24
CA THR A 397 18.23 15.57 -4.12
C THR A 397 18.84 15.07 -2.81
N PRO A 398 18.54 15.72 -1.65
CA PRO A 398 19.06 15.27 -0.37
C PRO A 398 18.55 13.87 0.00
N TYR A 399 19.43 13.01 0.48
CA TYR A 399 19.07 11.71 1.04
C TYR A 399 19.13 11.75 2.57
N PHE A 400 18.06 11.26 3.22
CA PHE A 400 18.00 11.11 4.67
C PHE A 400 17.52 9.71 5.04
N CYS A 401 18.00 9.17 6.16
CA CYS A 401 17.56 7.86 6.64
C CYS A 401 17.48 7.78 8.16
N PHE A 402 16.52 7.03 8.69
CA PHE A 402 16.50 6.48 10.05
C PHE A 402 16.59 4.97 9.93
N LYS A 403 17.81 4.44 10.12
CA LYS A 403 18.08 3.00 10.12
C LYS A 403 18.11 2.49 11.56
N ASP A 404 17.85 1.20 11.72
CA ASP A 404 17.87 0.48 13.00
C ASP A 404 16.83 0.99 14.01
N ILE A 405 15.63 1.31 13.53
CA ILE A 405 14.49 1.62 14.39
C ILE A 405 14.04 0.34 15.11
N ASP A 406 14.02 0.35 16.44
CA ASP A 406 13.69 -0.81 17.29
C ASP A 406 12.73 -0.42 18.43
N GLU A 407 12.49 -1.28 19.41
CA GLU A 407 11.62 -0.97 20.57
C GLU A 407 12.09 0.23 21.40
N ASN A 408 13.39 0.53 21.37
CA ASN A 408 13.95 1.69 22.06
C ASN A 408 13.65 2.94 21.26
N LYS A 409 12.87 3.87 21.84
CA LYS A 409 12.45 5.11 21.19
C LYS A 409 13.23 6.33 21.73
N PRO A 410 14.40 6.68 21.17
CA PRO A 410 15.22 7.81 21.63
C PRO A 410 14.64 9.15 21.14
N THR A 411 13.48 9.54 21.69
CA THR A 411 12.67 10.70 21.25
C THR A 411 13.50 11.99 21.14
N GLY A 412 14.42 12.25 22.07
CA GLY A 412 15.27 13.45 22.03
C GLY A 412 16.19 13.49 20.81
N SER A 413 16.85 12.37 20.48
CA SER A 413 17.72 12.25 19.31
C SER A 413 16.92 12.37 18.01
N ILE A 414 15.74 11.74 17.96
CA ILE A 414 14.84 11.80 16.80
C ILE A 414 14.45 13.25 16.50
N LYS A 415 14.05 14.03 17.51
CA LYS A 415 13.66 15.44 17.34
C LYS A 415 14.78 16.29 16.75
N ILE A 416 15.99 16.20 17.29
CA ILE A 416 17.16 16.95 16.78
C ILE A 416 17.45 16.59 15.31
N ARG A 417 17.35 15.31 14.96
CA ARG A 417 17.53 14.85 13.57
C ARG A 417 16.44 15.38 12.65
N VAL A 418 15.17 15.35 13.06
CA VAL A 418 14.06 15.92 12.30
C VAL A 418 14.23 17.43 12.09
N GLU A 419 14.63 18.18 13.12
CA GLU A 419 14.93 19.61 13.00
C GLU A 419 16.06 19.89 12.00
N THR A 420 17.10 19.06 12.04
CA THR A 420 18.23 19.13 11.10
C THR A 420 17.76 18.87 9.67
N ILE A 421 16.97 17.82 9.46
CA ILE A 421 16.40 17.50 8.14
C ILE A 421 15.52 18.65 7.65
N ALA A 422 14.64 19.19 8.50
CA ALA A 422 13.78 20.31 8.16
C ALA A 422 14.56 21.57 7.75
N TYR A 423 15.72 21.82 8.37
CA TYR A 423 16.64 22.88 7.92
C TYR A 423 17.11 22.64 6.48
N PHE A 424 17.55 21.43 6.14
CA PHE A 424 17.97 21.11 4.77
C PHE A 424 16.80 21.14 3.77
N LEU A 425 15.60 20.74 4.16
CA LEU A 425 14.39 20.85 3.33
C LEU A 425 14.07 22.30 3.00
N ARG A 426 14.20 23.23 3.97
CA ARG A 426 14.06 24.68 3.69
C ARG A 426 15.09 25.17 2.68
N ARG A 427 16.36 24.75 2.82
CA ARG A 427 17.42 25.12 1.87
C ARG A 427 17.20 24.51 0.48
N HIS A 428 16.65 23.30 0.39
CA HIS A 428 16.25 22.69 -0.88
C HIS A 428 15.13 23.49 -1.55
N ARG A 429 14.12 23.91 -0.77
CA ARG A 429 13.05 24.79 -1.23
C ARG A 429 13.58 26.11 -1.79
N GLU A 430 14.52 26.76 -1.10
CA GLU A 430 15.16 27.99 -1.58
C GLU A 430 15.87 27.77 -2.93
N LYS A 431 16.61 26.66 -3.07
CA LYS A 431 17.25 26.29 -4.35
C LYS A 431 16.24 26.06 -5.47
N LEU A 432 15.12 25.41 -5.18
CA LEU A 432 14.03 25.18 -6.15
C LEU A 432 13.48 26.50 -6.67
N VAL A 433 13.14 27.44 -5.77
CA VAL A 433 12.63 28.76 -6.13
C VAL A 433 13.66 29.53 -6.97
N MET A 434 14.93 29.52 -6.57
CA MET A 434 16.01 30.16 -7.35
C MET A 434 16.17 29.54 -8.74
N ARG A 435 16.10 28.20 -8.86
CA ARG A 435 16.22 27.49 -10.14
C ARG A 435 15.08 27.86 -11.09
N GLN A 436 13.84 27.89 -10.59
CA GLN A 436 12.70 28.31 -11.40
C GLN A 436 12.80 29.77 -11.84
N ALA A 437 13.16 30.69 -10.93
CA ALA A 437 13.35 32.10 -11.28
C ALA A 437 14.44 32.27 -12.35
N LYS A 438 15.53 31.49 -12.26
CA LYS A 438 16.59 31.47 -13.28
C LYS A 438 16.09 30.95 -14.62
N MET A 439 15.32 29.85 -14.63
CA MET A 439 14.75 29.29 -15.86
C MET A 439 13.78 30.27 -16.53
N ALA A 440 12.86 30.87 -15.77
CA ALA A 440 11.93 31.88 -16.29
C ALA A 440 12.67 33.09 -16.92
N ARG A 441 13.79 33.51 -16.31
CA ARG A 441 14.65 34.57 -16.89
C ARG A 441 15.31 34.13 -18.21
N ILE A 442 15.77 32.88 -18.29
CA ILE A 442 16.37 32.33 -19.51
C ILE A 442 15.31 32.26 -20.62
N GLU A 443 14.12 31.75 -20.33
CA GLU A 443 13.00 31.67 -21.28
C GLU A 443 12.58 33.05 -21.78
N ALA A 444 12.45 34.03 -20.88
CA ALA A 444 12.14 35.41 -21.26
C ALA A 444 13.20 36.00 -22.21
N ARG A 445 14.49 35.73 -21.96
CA ARG A 445 15.59 36.19 -22.82
C ARG A 445 15.62 35.46 -24.16
N LEU A 446 15.34 34.15 -24.18
CA LEU A 446 15.22 33.38 -25.42
C LEU A 446 14.06 33.90 -26.29
N ALA A 447 12.90 34.16 -25.70
CA ALA A 447 11.75 34.74 -26.40
C ALA A 447 12.04 36.16 -26.93
N GLU A 448 12.82 36.96 -26.19
CA GLU A 448 13.28 38.27 -26.66
C GLU A 448 14.24 38.14 -27.84
N LEU A 449 15.25 37.28 -27.75
CA LEU A 449 16.18 37.00 -28.84
C LEU A 449 15.48 36.46 -30.09
N GLU A 450 14.48 35.59 -29.91
CA GLU A 450 13.66 35.08 -31.02
C GLU A 450 12.87 36.20 -31.70
N ARG A 451 12.27 37.12 -30.93
CA ARG A 451 11.61 38.32 -31.48
C ARG A 451 12.60 39.23 -32.22
N GLU A 452 13.79 39.46 -31.66
CA GLU A 452 14.84 40.25 -32.29
C GLU A 452 15.30 39.62 -33.62
N LEU A 453 15.52 38.30 -33.65
CA LEU A 453 15.90 37.57 -34.86
C LEU A 453 14.81 37.60 -35.92
N ARG A 454 13.54 37.37 -35.55
CA ARG A 454 12.39 37.47 -36.47
C ARG A 454 12.23 38.88 -37.04
N ALA A 455 12.49 39.92 -36.24
CA ALA A 455 12.45 41.31 -36.68
C ALA A 455 13.63 41.70 -37.58
N ARG A 456 14.84 41.17 -37.32
CA ARG A 456 16.03 41.43 -38.13
C ARG A 456 16.07 40.63 -39.44
N HIS A 457 15.42 39.48 -39.50
CA HIS A 457 15.47 38.56 -40.66
C HIS A 457 14.05 38.27 -41.18
N GLY A 458 13.22 39.32 -41.30
CA GLY A 458 11.82 39.23 -41.74
C GLY A 458 11.59 38.12 -42.78
N THR A 459 10.66 37.22 -42.44
CA THR A 459 10.14 36.12 -43.27
C THR A 459 11.00 35.72 -44.48
N VAL A 460 12.02 34.87 -44.27
CA VAL A 460 12.68 34.12 -45.35
C VAL A 460 11.73 33.07 -46.00
N HIS A 461 10.42 33.19 -45.81
CA HIS A 461 9.40 32.29 -46.36
C HIS A 461 8.49 32.89 -47.45
N ASP A 462 8.65 34.15 -47.86
CA ASP A 462 7.82 34.74 -48.94
C ASP A 462 8.50 34.84 -50.33
N ALA A 463 9.70 34.29 -50.51
CA ALA A 463 10.41 34.33 -51.80
C ALA A 463 10.24 33.06 -52.67
N ALA A 464 9.36 32.13 -52.30
CA ALA A 464 9.11 30.90 -53.07
C ALA A 464 7.81 30.94 -53.92
N ALA A 465 7.03 32.03 -53.87
CA ALA A 465 5.72 32.11 -54.55
C ALA A 465 5.70 32.92 -55.87
N THR A 466 6.84 33.41 -56.36
CA THR A 466 6.89 34.26 -57.58
C THR A 466 7.86 33.77 -58.67
N LEU A 467 8.18 32.46 -58.70
CA LEU A 467 8.91 31.83 -59.81
C LEU A 467 8.11 30.67 -60.40
N ASP A 468 6.84 30.91 -60.72
CA ASP A 468 6.10 30.05 -61.65
C ASP A 468 5.24 30.93 -62.52
N HIS A 469 5.83 31.56 -63.54
CA HIS A 469 5.19 31.95 -64.80
C HIS A 469 6.24 32.52 -65.76
N GLY A 470 6.77 31.65 -66.64
CA GLY A 470 7.55 32.13 -67.79
C GLY A 470 8.42 31.07 -68.48
N ALA A 471 7.96 30.64 -69.66
CA ALA A 471 8.73 30.10 -70.79
C ALA A 471 9.03 28.57 -70.88
N ARG A 472 8.07 27.87 -71.51
CA ARG A 472 8.16 27.08 -72.76
C ARG A 472 9.43 26.27 -73.13
N HIS A 473 9.13 25.03 -73.54
CA HIS A 473 9.69 24.22 -74.65
C HIS A 473 11.14 23.73 -74.59
N GLY A 474 11.29 22.40 -74.66
CA GLY A 474 12.53 21.71 -75.00
C GLY A 474 12.41 20.20 -74.77
N SER A 475 12.46 19.44 -75.86
CA SER A 475 12.19 18.01 -76.00
C SER A 475 13.40 17.08 -75.73
N VAL A 476 13.11 15.78 -75.52
CA VAL A 476 13.98 14.57 -75.65
C VAL A 476 15.04 14.44 -74.52
N GLU A 477 15.36 13.31 -73.88
CA GLU A 477 15.53 11.93 -74.34
C GLU A 477 15.61 10.92 -73.16
N ARG A 478 15.56 9.63 -73.51
CA ARG A 478 15.40 8.41 -72.70
C ARG A 478 16.62 8.05 -71.84
N GLY A 479 16.38 7.30 -70.76
CA GLY A 479 17.42 6.50 -70.09
C GLY A 479 16.89 5.72 -68.89
N ALA A 480 16.41 4.50 -69.13
CA ALA A 480 16.11 3.53 -68.08
C ALA A 480 17.38 2.73 -67.76
N VAL A 481 17.74 2.56 -66.49
CA VAL A 481 18.47 1.38 -65.99
C VAL A 481 18.04 1.03 -64.56
N VAL A 482 17.56 -0.22 -64.48
CA VAL A 482 17.20 -1.10 -63.36
C VAL A 482 18.32 -1.31 -62.34
N GLY A 483 17.99 -1.59 -61.07
CA GLY A 483 18.77 -2.58 -60.31
C GLY A 483 18.82 -2.49 -58.79
N VAL A 484 17.86 -3.21 -58.17
CA VAL A 484 17.86 -3.83 -56.82
C VAL A 484 17.73 -2.91 -55.61
#